data_AF-A0A7H1MDP6-F1
#
_entry.id   AF-A0A7H1MDP6-F1
#
_cell.length_a   1.000
_cell.length_b   1.000
_cell.length_c   1.000
_cell.angle_alpha   90.00
_cell.angle_beta   90.00
_cell.angle_gamma   90.00
#
_symmetry.space_group_name_H-M   'P 1'
#
loop_
_entity.id
_entity.type
_entity.pdbx_description
1 polymer ?
#
loop_
_entity_poly.entity_id
_entity_poly.type
_entity_poly.pdbx_seq_one_letter_code
_entity_poly.pdbx_strand_id
1 'polypeptide(L)'
;MAADIDHRRQQLQNEATNRNLGYFEQEVQKLDDWTGDLKHGLEQDIKETDRQIKEACRTAATAATLEEKLAWQKKQCELENKRSKQRRELFGKQDEIENQRNRLIEDLEEQLKQQVDEEELFFIEWGMV
;
A
#
# COMPACT_ATOMS: atom_id res chain seq x y z
N MET A 1 -44.58 4.11 -17.23
CA MET A 1 -43.70 5.30 -17.20
C MET A 1 -42.81 5.31 -15.96
N ALA A 2 -43.35 5.22 -14.74
CA ALA A 2 -42.51 5.13 -13.52
C ALA A 2 -41.51 3.96 -13.53
N ALA A 3 -41.94 2.76 -13.91
CA ALA A 3 -41.08 1.57 -13.99
C ALA A 3 -39.94 1.67 -15.03
N ASP A 4 -40.09 2.50 -16.06
CA ASP A 4 -39.09 2.66 -17.14
C ASP A 4 -37.96 3.61 -16.68
N ILE A 5 -38.33 4.62 -15.89
CA ILE A 5 -37.39 5.56 -15.26
C ILE A 5 -36.58 4.84 -14.18
N ASP A 6 -37.23 4.05 -13.32
CA ASP A 6 -36.53 3.23 -12.31
C ASP A 6 -35.56 2.23 -12.94
N HIS A 7 -35.93 1.61 -14.07
CA HIS A 7 -35.07 0.63 -14.72
C HIS A 7 -33.84 1.27 -15.38
N ARG A 8 -34.01 2.41 -16.07
CA ARG A 8 -32.88 3.17 -16.62
C ARG A 8 -31.98 3.73 -15.53
N ARG A 9 -32.56 4.15 -14.40
CA ARG A 9 -31.81 4.62 -13.23
C ARG A 9 -30.95 3.50 -12.64
N GLN A 10 -31.53 2.33 -12.40
CA GLN A 10 -30.77 1.16 -11.92
C GLN A 10 -29.64 0.78 -12.89
N GLN A 11 -29.87 0.85 -14.20
CA GLN A 11 -28.82 0.58 -15.18
C GLN A 11 -27.66 1.58 -15.11
N LEU A 12 -27.93 2.88 -15.01
CA LEU A 12 -26.90 3.91 -14.88
C LEU A 12 -26.13 3.79 -13.56
N GLN A 13 -26.83 3.48 -12.47
CA GLN A 13 -26.21 3.25 -11.16
C GLN A 13 -25.27 2.03 -11.22
N ASN A 14 -25.72 0.92 -11.81
CA ASN A 14 -24.91 -0.29 -11.97
C ASN A 14 -23.69 -0.07 -12.88
N GLU A 15 -23.83 0.70 -13.97
CA GLU A 15 -22.69 1.05 -14.83
C GLU A 15 -21.64 1.88 -14.09
N ALA A 16 -22.06 2.89 -13.32
CA ALA A 16 -21.15 3.70 -12.53
C ALA A 16 -20.45 2.88 -11.44
N THR A 17 -21.17 2.01 -10.74
CA THR A 17 -20.61 1.10 -9.73
C THR A 17 -19.58 0.14 -10.35
N ASN A 18 -19.87 -0.45 -11.51
CA ASN A 18 -18.93 -1.35 -12.19
C ASN A 18 -17.66 -0.62 -12.67
N ARG A 19 -17.77 0.63 -13.12
CA ARG A 19 -16.60 1.44 -13.49
C ARG A 19 -15.75 1.79 -12.27
N ASN A 20 -16.37 2.16 -11.15
CA ASN A 20 -15.67 2.41 -9.90
C ASN A 20 -14.97 1.16 -9.36
N LEU A 21 -15.64 0.00 -9.43
CA LEU A 21 -15.04 -1.27 -9.04
C LEU A 21 -13.79 -1.58 -9.87
N GLY A 22 -13.85 -1.41 -11.20
CA GLY A 22 -12.70 -1.64 -12.07
C GLY A 22 -11.54 -0.67 -11.85
N TYR A 23 -11.82 0.59 -11.53
CA TYR A 23 -10.78 1.56 -11.13
C TYR A 23 -10.12 1.16 -9.81
N PHE A 24 -10.93 0.76 -8.82
CA PHE A 24 -10.44 0.33 -7.52
C PHE A 24 -9.58 -0.94 -7.60
N GLU A 25 -10.03 -1.96 -8.31
CA GLU A 25 -9.25 -3.19 -8.50
C GLU A 25 -7.87 -2.91 -9.10
N GLN A 26 -7.76 -1.94 -10.02
CA GLN A 26 -6.48 -1.53 -10.59
C GLN A 26 -5.59 -0.81 -9.57
N GLU A 27 -6.14 0.09 -8.76
CA GLU A 27 -5.37 0.79 -7.72
C GLU A 27 -4.91 -0.15 -6.61
N VAL A 28 -5.76 -1.10 -6.20
CA VAL A 28 -5.39 -2.17 -5.25
C VAL A 28 -4.29 -3.04 -5.85
N GLN A 29 -4.42 -3.48 -7.11
CA GLN A 29 -3.41 -4.31 -7.75
C GLN A 29 -2.05 -3.59 -7.84
N LYS A 30 -2.03 -2.30 -8.17
CA LYS A 30 -0.80 -1.49 -8.19
C LYS A 30 -0.16 -1.40 -6.81
N LEU A 31 -0.97 -1.19 -5.76
CA LEU A 31 -0.45 -1.18 -4.39
C LEU A 31 0.09 -2.54 -3.99
N ASP A 32 -0.57 -3.64 -4.36
CA ASP A 32 -0.13 -4.99 -4.06
C ASP A 32 1.18 -5.35 -4.78
N ASP A 33 1.30 -5.01 -6.06
CA ASP A 33 2.52 -5.22 -6.85
C ASP A 33 3.67 -4.38 -6.28
N TRP A 34 3.43 -3.09 -6.00
CA TRP A 34 4.42 -2.21 -5.40
C TRP A 34 4.84 -2.67 -3.99
N THR A 35 3.89 -3.18 -3.20
CA THR A 35 4.16 -3.79 -1.89
C THR A 35 5.05 -5.01 -2.03
N GLY A 36 4.77 -5.87 -3.02
CA GLY A 36 5.55 -7.05 -3.33
C GLY A 36 7.01 -6.71 -3.65
N ASP A 37 7.22 -5.80 -4.59
CA ASP A 37 8.56 -5.38 -5.03
C ASP A 37 9.35 -4.69 -3.92
N LEU A 38 8.70 -3.77 -3.20
CA LEU A 38 9.34 -3.01 -2.13
C LEU A 38 9.74 -3.91 -0.96
N LYS A 39 8.84 -4.81 -0.55
CA LYS A 39 9.11 -5.79 0.50
C LYS A 39 10.24 -6.72 0.08
N HIS A 40 10.21 -7.22 -1.16
CA HIS A 40 11.24 -8.11 -1.67
C HIS A 40 12.62 -7.44 -1.68
N GLY A 41 12.71 -6.21 -2.19
CA GLY A 41 13.96 -5.45 -2.20
C GLY A 41 14.52 -5.21 -0.80
N LEU A 42 13.69 -4.76 0.15
CA LEU A 42 14.11 -4.51 1.52
C LEU A 42 14.48 -5.80 2.27
N GLU A 43 13.76 -6.90 2.05
CA GLU A 43 14.12 -8.21 2.61
C GLU A 43 15.46 -8.71 2.05
N GLN A 44 15.72 -8.52 0.76
CA GLN A 44 16.98 -8.88 0.13
C GLN A 44 18.14 -8.07 0.68
N ASP A 45 17.94 -6.77 0.89
CA ASP A 45 18.90 -5.84 1.48
C ASP A 45 19.25 -6.16 2.94
N ILE A 46 18.24 -6.58 3.73
CA ILE A 46 18.45 -7.09 5.10
C ILE A 46 19.24 -8.40 5.05
N LYS A 47 18.89 -9.31 4.15
CA LYS A 47 19.56 -10.61 3.99
C LYS A 47 21.02 -10.45 3.57
N GLU A 48 21.33 -9.52 2.68
CA GLU A 48 22.71 -9.20 2.30
C GLU A 48 23.49 -8.59 3.47
N THR A 49 22.86 -7.73 4.27
CA THR A 49 23.49 -7.18 5.48
C THR A 49 23.77 -8.27 6.52
N ASP A 50 22.85 -9.22 6.70
CA ASP A 50 23.08 -10.40 7.55
C ASP A 50 24.22 -11.28 7.03
N ARG A 51 24.37 -11.42 5.71
CA ARG A 51 25.50 -12.12 5.07
C ARG A 51 26.82 -11.41 5.40
N GLN A 52 26.86 -10.09 5.26
CA GLN A 52 28.04 -9.27 5.59
C GLN A 52 28.40 -9.36 7.07
N ILE A 53 27.42 -9.41 7.98
CA ILE A 53 27.67 -9.62 9.42
C ILE A 53 28.35 -10.98 9.66
N LYS A 54 27.86 -12.04 9.02
CA LYS A 54 28.47 -13.39 9.15
C LYS A 54 29.89 -13.43 8.60
N GLU A 55 30.13 -12.80 7.45
CA GLU A 55 31.47 -12.70 6.86
C GLU A 55 32.43 -11.89 7.76
N ALA A 56 31.95 -10.78 8.32
CA ALA A 56 32.70 -9.96 9.27
C ALA A 56 33.07 -10.76 10.52
N CYS A 57 32.12 -11.50 11.12
CA CYS A 57 32.38 -12.38 12.27
C CYS A 57 33.42 -13.47 11.94
N ARG A 58 33.33 -14.08 10.75
CA ARG A 58 34.30 -15.11 10.32
C ARG A 58 35.70 -14.54 10.18
N THR A 59 35.82 -13.35 9.62
CA THR A 59 37.12 -12.69 9.40
C THR A 59 37.70 -12.13 10.71
N ALA A 60 36.84 -11.65 11.61
CA ALA A 60 37.21 -11.27 12.96
C ALA A 60 37.77 -12.44 13.78
N ALA A 61 37.22 -13.65 13.61
CA ALA A 61 37.72 -14.86 14.27
C ALA A 61 39.14 -15.24 13.85
N THR A 62 39.55 -14.87 12.63
CA THR A 62 40.91 -15.11 12.10
C THR A 62 41.89 -13.96 12.31
N ALA A 63 41.45 -12.85 12.91
CA ALA A 63 42.29 -11.67 13.14
C ALA A 63 43.43 -11.96 14.13
N ALA A 64 44.66 -11.60 13.75
CA ALA A 64 45.86 -11.90 14.52
C ALA A 64 46.24 -10.76 15.47
N THR A 65 45.81 -9.53 15.19
CA THR A 65 46.20 -8.33 15.94
C THR A 65 45.05 -7.69 16.72
N LEU A 66 45.39 -6.90 17.72
CA LEU A 66 44.41 -6.14 18.51
C LEU A 66 43.75 -5.03 17.68
N GLU A 67 44.51 -4.35 16.80
CA GLU A 67 43.94 -3.35 15.89
C GLU A 67 42.92 -3.96 14.94
N GLU A 68 43.19 -5.13 14.37
CA GLU A 68 42.23 -5.82 13.50
C GLU A 68 40.96 -6.19 14.26
N LYS A 69 41.08 -6.72 15.49
CA LYS A 69 39.90 -7.02 16.33
C LYS A 69 39.04 -5.78 16.61
N LEU A 70 39.67 -4.63 16.89
CA LEU A 70 38.96 -3.37 17.09
C LEU A 70 38.27 -2.90 15.80
N ALA A 71 38.94 -3.02 14.65
CA ALA A 71 38.37 -2.68 13.35
C ALA A 71 37.14 -3.55 13.03
N TRP A 72 37.22 -4.85 13.30
CA TRP A 72 36.09 -5.78 13.13
C TRP A 72 34.93 -5.47 14.06
N GLN A 73 35.18 -5.11 15.32
CA GLN A 73 34.14 -4.71 16.26
C GLN A 73 33.41 -3.45 15.78
N LYS A 74 34.15 -2.44 15.29
CA LYS A 74 33.55 -1.24 14.69
C LYS A 74 32.71 -1.60 13.46
N LYS A 75 33.24 -2.45 12.58
CA LYS A 75 32.54 -2.90 11.38
C LYS A 75 31.24 -3.65 11.70
N GLN A 76 31.27 -4.49 12.73
CA GLN A 76 30.09 -5.20 13.20
C GLN A 76 29.02 -4.22 13.72
N CYS A 77 29.40 -3.23 14.53
CA CYS A 77 28.48 -2.19 15.00
C CYS A 77 27.87 -1.38 13.85
N GLU A 78 28.66 -1.02 12.84
CA GLU A 78 28.16 -0.36 11.62
C GLU A 78 27.10 -1.20 10.90
N LEU A 79 27.38 -2.50 10.69
CA LEU A 79 26.46 -3.41 10.02
C LEU A 79 25.18 -3.67 10.82
N GLU A 80 25.27 -3.78 12.14
CA GLU A 80 24.11 -3.89 13.02
C GLU A 80 23.24 -2.63 12.99
N ASN A 81 23.86 -1.45 12.97
CA ASN A 81 23.17 -0.17 12.80
C ASN A 81 22.48 -0.09 11.43
N LYS A 82 23.14 -0.55 10.37
CA LYS A 82 22.55 -0.62 9.01
C LYS A 82 21.32 -1.53 8.99
N ARG A 83 21.42 -2.73 9.55
CA ARG A 83 20.30 -3.68 9.69
C ARG A 83 19.14 -3.07 10.49
N SER A 84 19.43 -2.35 11.58
CA SER A 84 18.39 -1.66 12.38
C SER A 84 17.67 -0.59 11.57
N LYS A 85 18.38 0.18 10.74
CA LYS A 85 17.79 1.18 9.85
C LYS A 85 16.91 0.53 8.78
N GLN A 86 17.40 -0.51 8.10
CA GLN A 86 16.63 -1.24 7.09
C GLN A 86 15.35 -1.86 7.66
N ARG A 87 15.40 -2.41 8.88
CA ARG A 87 14.20 -2.90 9.56
C ARG A 87 13.20 -1.78 9.85
N ARG A 88 13.67 -0.62 10.31
CA ARG A 88 12.79 0.55 10.55
C ARG A 88 12.17 1.06 9.25
N GLU A 89 12.94 1.09 8.17
CA GLU A 89 12.45 1.47 6.86
C GLU A 89 11.38 0.49 6.35
N LEU A 90 11.59 -0.82 6.52
CA LEU A 90 10.59 -1.83 6.21
C LEU A 90 9.27 -1.59 6.95
N PHE A 91 9.32 -1.35 8.26
CA PHE A 91 8.11 -1.04 9.04
C PHE A 91 7.46 0.27 8.60
N GLY A 92 8.25 1.33 8.39
CA GLY A 92 7.70 2.62 7.96
C GLY A 92 7.03 2.55 6.58
N LYS A 93 7.57 1.73 5.67
CA LYS A 93 6.96 1.48 4.37
C LYS A 93 5.71 0.63 4.46
N GLN A 94 5.68 -0.36 5.35
CA GLN A 94 4.46 -1.12 5.63
C GLN A 94 3.35 -0.21 6.16
N ASP A 95 3.65 0.67 7.11
CA ASP A 95 2.68 1.63 7.64
C ASP A 95 2.19 2.61 6.55
N GLU A 96 3.08 3.05 5.65
CA GLU A 96 2.71 3.93 4.53
C GLU A 96 1.71 3.23 3.58
N ILE A 97 1.95 1.95 3.26
CA ILE A 97 1.06 1.13 2.43
C ILE A 97 -0.29 0.89 3.12
N GLU A 98 -0.27 0.55 4.41
CA GLU A 98 -1.49 0.34 5.20
C GLU A 98 -2.36 1.61 5.20
N ASN A 99 -1.74 2.78 5.39
CA ASN A 99 -2.42 4.06 5.33
C ASN A 99 -3.00 4.36 3.94
N GLN A 100 -2.29 4.05 2.86
CA GLN A 100 -2.79 4.22 1.50
C GLN A 100 -3.98 3.30 1.20
N ARG A 101 -3.95 2.04 1.66
CA ARG A 101 -5.08 1.12 1.56
C ARG A 101 -6.31 1.64 2.32
N ASN A 102 -6.12 2.11 3.55
CA ASN A 102 -7.22 2.68 4.34
C ASN A 102 -7.84 3.90 3.66
N ARG A 103 -7.02 4.80 3.09
CA ARG A 103 -7.53 5.95 2.32
C ARG A 103 -8.35 5.54 1.11
N LEU A 104 -7.89 4.55 0.34
CA LEU A 104 -8.67 4.04 -0.80
C LEU A 104 -10.02 3.46 -0.37
N ILE A 105 -10.10 2.83 0.80
CA ILE A 105 -11.36 2.33 1.36
C ILE A 105 -12.26 3.51 1.76
N GLU A 106 -11.73 4.52 2.43
CA GLU A 106 -12.47 5.73 2.80
C GLU A 106 -13.03 6.46 1.56
N ASP A 107 -12.21 6.64 0.53
CA ASP A 107 -12.60 7.26 -0.75
C ASP A 107 -13.72 6.45 -1.44
N LEU A 108 -13.63 5.12 -1.41
CA LEU A 108 -14.68 4.25 -1.93
C LEU A 108 -15.99 4.41 -1.14
N GLU A 109 -15.93 4.42 0.19
CA GLU A 109 -17.10 4.60 1.03
C GLU A 109 -17.78 5.96 0.78
N GLU A 110 -17.00 7.01 0.54
CA GLU A 110 -17.53 8.33 0.19
C GLU A 110 -18.20 8.34 -1.19
N GLN A 111 -17.57 7.75 -2.20
CA GLN A 111 -18.16 7.64 -3.54
C GLN A 111 -19.45 6.81 -3.55
N LEU A 112 -19.49 5.72 -2.78
CA LEU A 112 -20.70 4.91 -2.59
C LEU A 112 -21.84 5.70 -1.94
N LYS A 113 -21.54 6.57 -0.96
CA LYS A 113 -22.53 7.45 -0.33
C LYS A 113 -23.02 8.54 -1.28
N GLN A 114 -22.11 9.20 -1.99
CA GLN A 114 -22.44 10.33 -2.89
C GLN A 114 -23.29 9.89 -4.09
N GLN A 115 -23.16 8.63 -4.53
CA GLN A 115 -24.01 8.06 -5.57
C GLN A 115 -25.47 7.82 -5.12
N VAL A 116 -25.81 8.03 -3.84
CA VAL A 116 -27.12 7.72 -3.24
C VAL A 116 -27.96 8.97 -2.92
N ASP A 117 -27.45 10.19 -3.04
CA ASP A 117 -28.24 11.40 -2.76
C ASP A 117 -29.19 11.77 -3.92
N GLU A 118 -30.49 11.95 -3.60
CA GLU A 118 -31.54 12.42 -4.50
C GLU A 118 -32.27 13.65 -3.94
N GLU A 119 -32.43 14.68 -4.78
CA GLU A 119 -33.31 15.82 -4.51
C GLU A 119 -34.41 15.90 -5.59
N GLU A 120 -35.66 16.00 -5.14
CA GLU A 120 -36.82 16.23 -6.00
C GLU A 120 -36.83 17.70 -6.47
N LEU A 121 -36.33 17.95 -7.69
CA LEU A 121 -36.10 19.32 -8.19
C LEU A 121 -37.38 20.06 -8.64
N PHE A 122 -38.40 19.34 -9.12
CA PHE A 122 -39.72 19.87 -9.45
C PHE A 122 -40.71 18.75 -9.81
N PHE A 123 -42.01 19.02 -9.66
CA PHE A 123 -43.11 18.16 -10.11
C PHE A 123 -43.90 18.86 -11.21
N ILE A 124 -44.24 18.15 -12.31
CA ILE A 124 -45.07 18.69 -13.40
C ILE A 124 -46.44 18.01 -13.36
N GLU A 125 -47.49 18.80 -13.14
CA GLU A 125 -48.88 18.35 -13.16
C GLU A 125 -49.51 18.72 -14.52
N TRP A 126 -50.12 17.74 -15.19
CA TRP A 126 -50.79 17.96 -16.49
C TRP A 126 -52.30 17.92 -16.31
N GLY A 127 -52.96 19.05 -16.62
CA GLY A 127 -54.42 19.13 -16.77
C GLY A 127 -54.81 18.94 -18.24
N MET A 128 -55.74 18.02 -18.53
CA MET A 128 -56.35 17.93 -19.85
C MET A 128 -57.33 19.09 -20.08
N VAL A 129 -57.24 19.72 -21.25
CA VAL A 129 -58.26 20.63 -21.79
C VAL A 129 -59.10 19.86 -22.81
#